data_AF-A0A0F3GPW5-F1
#
_entry.id   AF-A0A0F3GPW5-F1
#
_cell.length_a   1.000
_cell.length_b   1.000
_cell.length_c   1.000
_cell.angle_alpha   90.00
_cell.angle_beta   90.00
_cell.angle_gamma   90.00
#
_symmetry.space_group_name_H-M   'P 1'
#
loop_
_entity.id
_entity.type
_entity.pdbx_description
1 polymer ?
#
loop_
_entity_poly.entity_id
_entity_poly.type
_entity_poly.pdbx_seq_one_letter_code
_entity_poly.pdbx_strand_id
1 'polypeptide(L)' 'MDYKTWKELDDRSREHEIIGQAAVKKAQDDLRKKGLPIVYCEDRKMYFEMPDGTVLSRDDYYRIYKNSTPPVTASVSR' A
#
# COMPACT_ATOMS: atom_id res chain seq x y z
N MET A 1 -24.01 -2.74 -28.91
CA MET A 1 -22.81 -3.46 -28.41
C MET A 1 -23.30 -4.81 -27.92
N ASP A 2 -22.76 -5.91 -28.44
CA ASP A 2 -23.29 -7.26 -28.21
C ASP A 2 -22.81 -7.85 -26.87
N TYR A 3 -23.58 -8.80 -26.29
CA TYR A 3 -23.27 -9.45 -25.02
C TYR A 3 -21.89 -10.14 -25.03
N LYS A 4 -21.49 -10.74 -26.16
CA LYS A 4 -20.19 -11.39 -26.29
C LYS A 4 -19.03 -10.40 -26.13
N THR A 5 -19.19 -9.18 -26.64
CA THR A 5 -18.20 -8.10 -26.53
C THR A 5 -18.07 -7.59 -25.09
N TRP A 6 -19.17 -7.49 -24.34
CA TRP A 6 -19.14 -7.10 -22.93
C TRP A 6 -18.42 -8.13 -22.06
N LYS A 7 -18.65 -9.41 -22.31
CA LYS A 7 -17.98 -10.49 -21.58
C LYS A 7 -16.48 -10.50 -21.81
N GLU A 8 -16.03 -10.33 -23.06
CA GLU A 8 -14.60 -10.24 -23.38
C GLU A 8 -13.94 -9.00 -22.74
N LEU A 9 -14.65 -7.87 -22.65
CA LEU A 9 -14.16 -6.68 -21.96
C LEU A 9 -14.05 -6.88 -20.44
N ASP A 10 -15.00 -7.58 -19.84
CA ASP A 10 -14.99 -7.90 -18.40
C ASP A 10 -13.85 -8.87 -18.05
N ASP A 11 -13.69 -9.93 -18.84
CA ASP A 11 -12.59 -10.89 -18.68
C ASP A 11 -11.22 -10.21 -18.76
N ARG A 12 -11.03 -9.29 -19.71
CA ARG A 12 -9.80 -8.50 -19.84
C ARG A 12 -9.59 -7.51 -18.70
N SER A 13 -10.66 -6.87 -18.23
CA SER A 13 -10.60 -5.96 -17.08
C SER A 13 -10.15 -6.70 -15.82
N ARG A 14 -10.68 -7.92 -15.62
CA ARG A 14 -10.31 -8.79 -14.51
C ARG A 14 -8.85 -9.24 -14.59
N GLU A 15 -8.37 -9.60 -15.77
CA GLU A 15 -6.97 -9.96 -15.98
C GLU A 15 -6.03 -8.80 -15.60
N HIS A 16 -6.34 -7.58 -16.05
CA HIS A 16 -5.57 -6.40 -15.71
C HIS A 16 -5.59 -6.11 -14.20
N GLU A 17 -6.73 -6.29 -13.54
CA GLU A 17 -6.86 -6.13 -12.09
C GLU A 17 -5.96 -7.12 -11.33
N ILE A 18 -5.95 -8.40 -11.73
CA ILE A 18 -5.11 -9.43 -11.10
C ILE A 18 -3.62 -9.09 -11.22
N ILE A 19 -3.18 -8.66 -12.40
CA ILE A 19 -1.78 -8.27 -12.63
C ILE A 19 -1.42 -7.04 -11.78
N GLY A 20 -2.32 -6.05 -11.72
CA GLY A 20 -2.14 -4.86 -10.90
C GLY A 20 -2.04 -5.20 -9.42
N GLN A 21 -2.94 -6.03 -8.90
CA GLN A 21 -2.94 -6.48 -7.50
C GLN A 21 -1.65 -7.25 -7.16
N ALA A 22 -1.16 -8.11 -8.05
CA ALA A 22 0.08 -8.83 -7.84
C ALA A 22 1.30 -7.88 -7.76
N ALA A 23 1.35 -6.87 -8.63
CA ALA A 23 2.42 -5.87 -8.63
C ALA A 23 2.41 -5.01 -7.35
N VAL A 24 1.22 -4.56 -6.93
CA VAL A 24 1.05 -3.77 -5.70
C VAL A 24 1.47 -4.59 -4.48
N LYS A 25 1.01 -5.85 -4.38
CA LYS A 25 1.36 -6.73 -3.25
C LYS A 25 2.87 -6.93 -3.14
N LYS A 26 3.55 -7.15 -4.28
CA LYS A 26 5.02 -7.28 -4.30
C LYS A 26 5.71 -6.00 -3.82
N ALA A 27 5.25 -4.82 -4.26
CA ALA A 27 5.81 -3.55 -3.82
C ALA A 27 5.59 -3.31 -2.31
N GLN A 28 4.41 -3.66 -1.79
CA GLN A 28 4.09 -3.59 -0.36
C GLN A 28 5.01 -4.49 0.46
N ASP A 29 5.22 -5.74 0.03
CA ASP A 29 6.12 -6.68 0.71
C ASP A 29 7.57 -6.20 0.70
N ASP A 30 8.04 -5.60 -0.40
CA ASP A 30 9.38 -5.04 -0.49
C ASP A 30 9.55 -3.79 0.41
N LEU A 31 8.51 -2.96 0.56
CA LEU A 31 8.51 -1.84 1.50
C LEU A 31 8.57 -2.33 2.95
N ARG A 32 7.75 -3.33 3.31
CA ARG A 32 7.77 -3.95 4.65
C ARG A 32 9.14 -4.52 4.99
N LYS A 33 9.78 -5.25 4.06
CA LYS A 33 11.14 -5.77 4.25
C LYS A 33 12.18 -4.67 4.44
N LYS A 34 11.99 -3.51 3.84
CA LYS A 34 12.88 -2.33 3.98
C LYS A 34 12.59 -1.50 5.23
N GLY A 35 11.57 -1.85 6.02
CA GLY A 35 11.15 -1.05 7.16
C GLY A 35 10.44 0.25 6.78
N LEU A 36 9.98 0.37 5.53
CA LEU A 36 9.34 1.58 5.04
C LEU A 36 7.81 1.49 5.16
N PRO A 37 7.14 2.59 5.55
CA PRO A 37 5.69 2.63 5.62
C PRO A 37 5.06 2.61 4.22
N ILE A 38 3.91 1.96 4.10
CA ILE A 38 3.04 2.01 2.94
C ILE A 38 2.07 3.17 3.15
N VAL A 39 2.03 4.10 2.19
CA VAL A 39 1.16 5.29 2.26
C VAL A 39 0.03 5.13 1.27
N TYR A 40 -1.20 5.29 1.74
CA TYR A 40 -2.39 5.23 0.89
C TYR A 40 -3.45 6.24 1.33
N CYS A 41 -4.43 6.46 0.46
CA CYS A 41 -5.53 7.39 0.69
C CYS A 41 -6.85 6.63 0.60
N GLU A 42 -7.68 6.77 1.64
CA GLU A 42 -9.02 6.19 1.72
C GLU A 42 -9.96 7.28 2.26
N ASP A 43 -11.12 7.46 1.64
CA ASP A 43 -12.08 8.52 2.00
C ASP A 43 -11.48 9.92 2.17
N ARG A 44 -10.56 10.28 1.25
CA ARG A 44 -9.80 11.56 1.26
C ARG A 44 -8.92 11.76 2.50
N LYS A 45 -8.66 10.70 3.27
CA LYS A 45 -7.76 10.69 4.41
C LYS A 45 -6.53 9.87 4.07
N MET A 46 -5.36 10.38 4.49
CA MET A 46 -4.08 9.70 4.30
C MET A 46 -3.80 8.79 5.49
N TYR A 47 -3.38 7.57 5.17
CA TYR A 47 -3.02 6.53 6.12
C TYR A 47 -1.61 6.03 5.84
N PHE A 48 -0.93 5.68 6.92
CA PHE A 48 0.44 5.16 6.93
C PHE A 48 0.41 3.79 7.60
N GLU A 49 0.52 2.73 6.82
CA GLU A 49 0.71 1.38 7.35
C GLU A 49 2.20 1.13 7.57
N MET A 50 2.57 0.99 8.83
CA MET A 50 3.92 0.71 9.27
C MET A 50 4.28 -0.77 9.00
N PRO A 51 5.57 -1.13 8.93
CA PRO A 51 6.01 -2.50 8.64
C PRO A 51 5.52 -3.58 9.62
N ASP A 52 5.20 -3.18 10.85
CA ASP A 52 4.63 -4.04 11.90
C ASP A 52 3.11 -4.24 11.76
N GLY A 53 2.47 -3.61 10.76
CA GLY A 53 1.04 -3.63 10.52
C GLY A 53 0.26 -2.52 11.23
N THR A 54 0.93 -1.64 11.98
CA THR A 54 0.27 -0.51 12.64
C THR A 54 -0.19 0.51 11.60
N VAL A 55 -1.47 0.88 11.61
CA VAL A 55 -2.02 1.92 10.72
C VAL A 55 -2.16 3.24 11.47
N LEU A 56 -1.54 4.29 10.94
CA LEU A 56 -1.57 5.63 11.50
C LEU A 56 -2.29 6.59 10.58
N SER A 57 -3.05 7.52 11.16
CA SER A 57 -3.50 8.70 10.43
C SER A 57 -2.31 9.60 10.13
N ARG A 58 -2.43 10.48 9.12
CA ARG A 58 -1.42 11.49 8.81
C ARG A 58 -0.97 12.29 10.04
N ASP A 59 -1.92 12.74 10.85
CA ASP A 59 -1.61 13.61 11.98
C ASP A 59 -0.90 12.82 13.10
N ASP A 60 -1.27 11.55 13.32
CA ASP A 60 -0.57 10.67 14.27
C ASP A 60 0.84 10.32 13.79
N TYR A 61 1.00 10.00 12.51
CA TYR A 61 2.29 9.72 11.90
C TYR A 61 3.24 10.91 12.07
N TYR A 62 2.82 12.12 11.68
CA TYR A 62 3.66 13.31 11.86
C TYR A 62 3.83 13.70 13.31
N ARG A 63 2.95 13.34 14.25
CA ARG A 63 3.16 13.58 15.68
C ARG A 63 4.25 12.67 16.24
N ILE A 64 4.23 11.39 15.90
CA ILE A 64 5.17 10.38 16.40
C ILE A 64 6.54 10.54 15.74
N TYR A 65 6.57 10.80 14.43
CA TYR A 65 7.79 10.80 13.62
C TYR A 65 8.27 12.21 13.21
N LYS A 66 7.70 13.31 13.74
CA LYS A 66 8.03 14.71 13.39
C LYS A 66 9.53 15.02 13.45
N ASN A 67 10.18 14.47 14.46
CA ASN A 67 11.57 14.73 14.82
C ASN A 67 12.42 13.47 14.67
N SER A 68 11.84 12.38 14.16
CA SER A 68 12.60 11.20 13.79
C SER A 68 13.35 11.54 12.50
N THR A 69 14.66 11.25 12.46
CA THR A 69 15.30 10.99 11.16
C THR A 69 14.41 10.00 10.39
N PRO A 70 14.22 10.20 9.06
CA PRO A 70 13.19 9.51 8.26
C PRO A 70 13.06 8.02 8.62
N PRO A 71 11.83 7.47 8.68
CA PRO A 71 11.52 6.44 9.65
C PRO A 71 12.25 5.12 9.38
N VAL A 72 12.99 4.69 10.41
CA VAL A 72 13.24 3.31 10.83
C VAL A 72 13.81 2.40 9.75
N THR A 73 15.10 2.59 9.42
CA THR A 73 15.93 1.43 9.03
C THR A 73 15.78 0.39 10.13
N ALA A 74 15.24 -0.78 9.82
CA ALA A 74 15.00 -1.89 10.72
C ALA A 74 16.03 -1.95 11.86
N SER A 75 15.74 -1.31 12.99
CA SER A 75 16.48 -1.57 14.21
C SER A 75 15.92 -2.88 14.74
N VAL A 76 16.49 -3.96 14.21
CA VAL A 76 16.49 -5.30 14.81
C VAL A 76 16.68 -5.10 16.31
N SER A 77 15.59 -5.21 17.06
CA SER A 77 15.63 -5.19 18.50
C SER A 77 15.78 -6.63 18.97
N ARG A 78 17.05 -6.97 19.21
CA ARG A 78 17.61 -8.06 20.03
C ARG A 78 17.28 -9.51 19.67
#